data_AF-A0A844Y361-F1
#
_entry.id   AF-A0A844Y361-F1
#
_cell.length_a   1.000
_cell.length_b   1.000
_cell.length_c   1.000
_cell.angle_alpha   90.00
_cell.angle_beta   90.00
_cell.angle_gamma   90.00
#
_symmetry.space_group_name_H-M   'P 1'
#
loop_
_entity.id
_entity.type
_entity.pdbx_description
1 polymer ?
#
loop_
_entity_poly.entity_id
_entity_poly.type
_entity_poly.pdbx_seq_one_letter_code
_entity_poly.pdbx_strand_id
1 'polypeptide(L)'
;MYEAKVERQDRDFTRSQDARSKYWKKVPPPARSCPIFNEVEQIVAHKSAIDPELERSPNGAWEKDSAKIFRRHIERFARYACASAELGGLGLEPDRVSLALLLNRKVVLAYIDFCSRLRVDPDEDVPLQPLLTAYDLNFVHFIRMLMHPRYGFITQRSDIFLPMIQADERPLGSCEGLDSIRARKFTFEDFDREEDATRYSKTPEEFGSLGPLVPDDLRARAEDDWLRLVIDTNARLGNMYSYMKRLVEKSRDPFEPVQEILEAERPLDHVTAMIEHAYGALPKQEAQPMLHAIAVRNLLVFLLLCVTCLRSQNIRELLYRSGDGGQIVLDRDGDTPIGLRLHIPWESFKNFSQVDFFGTPDTKRDYERYCHDWWGLAHLFDHYVENCLPLLSDRAIRKGKRVYSVLFPDSNGTAMTYDALGQIIRDFTRLNWVIDPLTGLPVEGRMAFGPHAIRDILATHIVRTATDEGRWERAANLLQTSVAMVKARYAFEKTLERAAKSDPIFDQQQAGFDRRLVLGLAR
;
A
#
# COMPACT_ATOMS: atom_id res chain seq x y z
N MET A 1 18.69 -4.84 -20.38
CA MET A 1 18.91 -3.73 -19.39
C MET A 1 17.66 -3.49 -18.53
N TYR A 2 16.45 -3.69 -19.07
CA TYR A 2 15.17 -3.64 -18.37
C TYR A 2 14.89 -4.93 -17.55
N GLU A 3 15.16 -6.12 -18.11
CA GLU A 3 15.09 -7.42 -17.41
C GLU A 3 15.92 -7.47 -16.12
N ALA A 4 17.18 -7.02 -16.18
CA ALA A 4 18.07 -6.94 -15.01
C ALA A 4 17.61 -5.94 -13.93
N LYS A 5 16.62 -5.08 -14.23
CA LYS A 5 16.11 -4.05 -13.31
C LYS A 5 14.81 -4.48 -12.64
N VAL A 6 13.91 -5.12 -13.38
CA VAL A 6 12.63 -5.66 -12.88
C VAL A 6 12.84 -6.93 -12.05
N GLU A 7 13.68 -7.85 -12.55
CA GLU A 7 14.02 -9.09 -11.84
C GLU A 7 14.82 -8.80 -10.56
N ARG A 8 15.56 -7.69 -10.55
CA ARG A 8 16.23 -7.15 -9.37
C ARG A 8 15.24 -6.56 -8.38
N GLN A 9 14.28 -5.73 -8.79
CA GLN A 9 13.33 -5.09 -7.86
C GLN A 9 12.39 -6.06 -7.12
N ASP A 10 11.86 -7.09 -7.78
CA ASP A 10 10.93 -8.05 -7.15
C ASP A 10 11.67 -9.07 -6.25
N ARG A 11 12.88 -9.48 -6.66
CA ARG A 11 13.81 -10.22 -5.79
C ARG A 11 14.22 -9.36 -4.60
N ASP A 12 14.58 -8.10 -4.80
CA ASP A 12 15.00 -7.17 -3.74
C ASP A 12 13.87 -6.91 -2.73
N PHE A 13 12.61 -6.82 -3.18
CA PHE A 13 11.48 -6.63 -2.25
C PHE A 13 11.21 -7.87 -1.40
N THR A 14 11.18 -9.05 -2.01
CA THR A 14 10.91 -10.32 -1.30
C THR A 14 12.10 -10.72 -0.42
N ARG A 15 13.34 -10.55 -0.91
CA ARG A 15 14.58 -10.78 -0.15
C ARG A 15 14.78 -9.75 0.96
N SER A 16 14.44 -8.47 0.74
CA SER A 16 14.51 -7.47 1.82
C SER A 16 13.56 -7.77 2.97
N GLN A 17 12.35 -8.30 2.70
CA GLN A 17 11.45 -8.76 3.75
C GLN A 17 12.05 -9.95 4.55
N ASP A 18 12.72 -10.88 3.87
CA ASP A 18 13.35 -12.05 4.49
C ASP A 18 14.64 -11.70 5.27
N ALA A 19 15.52 -10.86 4.71
CA ALA A 19 16.72 -10.34 5.37
C ALA A 19 16.38 -9.56 6.65
N ARG A 20 15.32 -8.73 6.58
CA ARG A 20 14.77 -8.04 7.76
C ARG A 20 14.24 -9.00 8.81
N SER A 21 13.47 -10.00 8.37
CA SER A 21 12.93 -11.03 9.26
C SER A 21 14.07 -11.78 9.96
N LYS A 22 15.15 -12.10 9.25
CA LYS A 22 16.37 -12.72 9.80
C LYS A 22 17.08 -11.81 10.80
N TYR A 23 17.25 -10.53 10.49
CA TYR A 23 17.88 -9.57 11.42
C TYR A 23 17.09 -9.43 12.73
N TRP A 24 15.77 -9.21 12.65
CA TRP A 24 14.94 -9.04 13.85
C TRP A 24 14.79 -10.30 14.70
N LYS A 25 15.21 -11.47 14.20
CA LYS A 25 15.38 -12.69 14.99
C LYS A 25 16.68 -12.69 15.80
N LYS A 26 17.72 -11.99 15.34
CA LYS A 26 19.03 -11.85 16.01
C LYS A 26 19.02 -10.75 17.08
N VAL A 27 18.17 -9.73 16.92
CA VAL A 27 17.99 -8.66 17.92
C VAL A 27 16.85 -9.01 18.88
N PRO A 28 17.13 -9.32 20.16
CA PRO A 28 16.07 -9.58 21.12
C PRO A 28 15.20 -8.33 21.30
N PRO A 29 13.88 -8.50 21.54
CA PRO A 29 13.05 -7.36 21.92
C PRO A 29 13.58 -6.74 23.21
N PRO A 30 13.56 -5.40 23.35
CA PRO A 30 13.92 -4.77 24.60
C PRO A 30 12.98 -5.23 25.73
N ALA A 31 13.49 -5.19 26.96
CA ALA A 31 12.71 -5.54 28.14
C ALA A 31 11.42 -4.70 28.19
N ARG A 32 10.31 -5.30 28.64
CA ARG A 32 9.02 -4.57 28.77
C ARG A 32 9.10 -3.41 29.77
N SER A 33 10.12 -3.38 30.63
CA SER A 33 10.43 -2.28 31.54
C SER A 33 11.05 -1.06 30.85
N CYS A 34 11.42 -1.16 29.57
CA CYS A 34 11.92 -0.04 28.78
C CYS A 34 10.92 1.12 28.78
N PRO A 35 11.32 2.35 29.16
CA PRO A 35 10.41 3.50 29.31
C PRO A 35 9.55 3.76 28.07
N ILE A 36 10.12 3.57 26.88
CA ILE A 36 9.43 3.77 25.61
C ILE A 36 8.12 2.98 25.50
N PHE A 37 8.02 1.79 26.11
CA PHE A 37 6.79 1.00 26.06
C PHE A 37 5.67 1.59 26.92
N ASN A 38 6.01 2.12 28.09
CA ASN A 38 5.06 2.86 28.91
C ASN A 38 4.59 4.13 28.19
N GLU A 39 5.52 4.85 27.55
CA GLU A 39 5.20 6.03 26.74
C GLU A 39 4.28 5.68 25.55
N VAL A 40 4.45 4.52 24.92
CA VAL A 40 3.55 4.02 23.86
C VAL A 40 2.14 3.80 24.40
N GLU A 41 1.99 3.17 25.56
CA GLU A 41 0.68 2.97 26.18
C GLU A 41 0.03 4.32 26.51
N GLN A 42 0.80 5.28 27.00
CA GLN A 42 0.32 6.63 27.27
C GLN A 42 -0.07 7.36 25.98
N ILE A 43 0.66 7.20 24.87
CA ILE A 43 0.27 7.73 23.56
C ILE A 43 -1.01 7.11 23.09
N VAL A 44 -1.15 5.79 23.20
CA VAL A 44 -2.36 5.09 22.73
C VAL A 44 -3.56 5.52 23.57
N ALA A 45 -3.43 5.56 24.90
CA ALA A 45 -4.47 6.10 25.77
C ALA A 45 -4.79 7.54 25.42
N HIS A 46 -3.76 8.39 25.26
CA HIS A 46 -3.91 9.78 24.88
C HIS A 46 -4.62 9.91 23.54
N LYS A 47 -4.21 9.19 22.49
CA LYS A 47 -4.77 9.31 21.12
C LYS A 47 -6.08 8.57 20.92
N SER A 48 -6.42 7.60 21.77
CA SER A 48 -7.71 6.91 21.74
C SER A 48 -8.77 7.56 22.63
N ALA A 49 -8.38 8.46 23.55
CA ALA A 49 -9.32 9.27 24.32
C ALA A 49 -9.90 10.41 23.47
N ILE A 50 -11.24 10.53 23.47
CA ILE A 50 -11.96 11.73 23.02
C ILE A 50 -12.05 12.64 24.24
N ASP A 51 -11.09 13.54 24.38
CA ASP A 51 -11.02 14.48 25.49
C ASP A 51 -11.45 15.87 25.00
N PRO A 52 -12.53 16.47 25.54
CA PRO A 52 -12.99 17.81 25.17
C PRO A 52 -11.98 18.93 25.46
N GLU A 53 -11.09 18.75 26.44
CA GLU A 53 -10.07 19.74 26.81
C GLU A 53 -8.87 19.70 25.86
N LEU A 54 -8.63 18.57 25.21
CA LEU A 54 -7.63 18.45 24.17
C LEU A 54 -8.27 18.94 22.86
N GLU A 55 -7.93 20.16 22.42
CA GLU A 55 -8.40 20.79 21.17
C GLU A 55 -8.14 19.95 19.90
N ARG A 56 -8.87 18.85 19.73
CA ARG A 56 -8.61 17.84 18.71
C ARG A 56 -9.72 17.81 17.70
N SER A 57 -9.32 17.69 16.44
CA SER A 57 -10.23 17.25 15.39
C SER A 57 -10.62 15.78 15.66
N PRO A 58 -11.90 15.39 15.46
CA PRO A 58 -12.33 13.98 15.47
C PRO A 58 -11.47 13.06 14.59
N ASN A 59 -10.84 13.62 13.54
CA ASN A 59 -9.95 12.90 12.62
C ASN A 59 -8.55 12.59 13.21
N GLY A 60 -8.23 13.10 14.42
CA GLY A 60 -6.95 12.90 15.09
C GLY A 60 -6.91 11.72 16.06
N ALA A 61 -8.06 11.08 16.32
CA ALA A 61 -8.16 9.93 17.21
C ALA A 61 -7.63 8.65 16.56
N TRP A 62 -6.98 7.80 17.34
CA TRP A 62 -6.47 6.52 16.84
C TRP A 62 -7.49 5.42 17.00
N GLU A 63 -7.92 4.87 15.86
CA GLU A 63 -8.54 3.56 15.81
C GLU A 63 -7.56 2.44 16.20
N LYS A 64 -8.11 1.28 16.57
CA LYS A 64 -7.34 0.11 17.04
C LYS A 64 -6.24 -0.31 16.06
N ASP A 65 -6.52 -0.25 14.75
CA ASP A 65 -5.56 -0.65 13.72
C ASP A 65 -4.44 0.38 13.54
N SER A 66 -4.78 1.68 13.59
CA SER A 66 -3.79 2.76 13.60
C SER A 66 -2.84 2.62 14.79
N ALA A 67 -3.38 2.42 15.99
CA ALA A 67 -2.59 2.18 17.20
C ALA A 67 -1.64 0.98 17.05
N LYS A 68 -2.10 -0.11 16.42
CA LYS A 68 -1.28 -1.31 16.16
C LYS A 68 -0.14 -1.05 15.17
N ILE A 69 -0.35 -0.20 14.17
CA ILE A 69 0.71 0.19 13.21
C ILE A 69 1.77 1.03 13.93
N PHE A 70 1.37 2.00 14.73
CA PHE A 70 2.30 2.86 15.45
C PHE A 70 3.09 2.13 16.53
N ARG A 71 2.45 1.20 17.28
CA ARG A 71 3.16 0.28 18.19
C ARG A 71 4.30 -0.45 17.48
N ARG A 72 4.04 -0.99 16.29
CA ARG A 72 5.07 -1.68 15.49
C ARG A 72 6.22 -0.77 15.06
N HIS A 73 5.95 0.49 14.75
CA HIS A 73 6.99 1.47 14.45
C HIS A 73 7.91 1.71 15.66
N ILE A 74 7.31 1.94 16.83
CA ILE A 74 8.06 2.22 18.05
C ILE A 74 8.83 0.99 18.54
N GLU A 75 8.22 -0.20 18.50
CA GLU A 75 8.89 -1.46 18.86
C GLU A 75 10.16 -1.69 18.02
N ARG A 76 10.10 -1.42 16.71
CA ARG A 76 11.28 -1.55 15.83
C ARG A 76 12.33 -0.49 16.13
N PHE A 77 11.91 0.75 16.37
CA PHE A 77 12.82 1.81 16.78
C PHE A 77 13.51 1.48 18.11
N ALA A 78 12.77 0.98 19.11
CA ALA A 78 13.31 0.58 20.41
C ALA A 78 14.31 -0.57 20.28
N ARG A 79 14.01 -1.57 19.44
CA ARG A 79 14.95 -2.66 19.14
C ARG A 79 16.22 -2.16 18.44
N TYR A 80 16.09 -1.23 17.50
CA TYR A 80 17.25 -0.58 16.88
C TYR A 80 18.08 0.18 17.91
N ALA A 81 17.44 0.94 18.79
CA ALA A 81 18.11 1.70 19.83
C ALA A 81 18.89 0.78 20.80
N CYS A 82 18.34 -0.38 21.16
CA CYS A 82 19.02 -1.34 22.03
C CYS A 82 20.02 -2.27 21.32
N ALA A 83 19.93 -2.42 20.00
CA ALA A 83 20.84 -3.30 19.26
C ALA A 83 22.27 -2.78 19.35
N SER A 84 23.25 -3.70 19.46
CA SER A 84 24.66 -3.33 19.55
C SER A 84 25.14 -2.58 18.31
N ALA A 85 26.22 -1.81 18.46
CA ALA A 85 26.87 -1.14 17.33
C ALA A 85 27.31 -2.13 16.22
N GLU A 86 27.72 -3.35 16.59
CA GLU A 86 28.05 -4.43 15.64
C GLU A 86 26.86 -4.83 14.76
N LEU A 87 25.65 -4.77 15.32
CA LEU A 87 24.41 -5.03 14.59
C LEU A 87 23.89 -3.76 13.89
N GLY A 88 24.61 -2.65 13.97
CA GLY A 88 24.23 -1.35 13.40
C GLY A 88 23.19 -0.58 14.21
N GLY A 89 22.94 -0.98 15.47
CA GLY A 89 22.08 -0.25 16.41
C GLY A 89 22.83 0.80 17.24
N LEU A 90 22.13 1.43 18.20
CA LEU A 90 22.72 2.49 19.04
C LEU A 90 23.43 1.97 20.31
N GLY A 91 23.22 0.71 20.68
CA GLY A 91 23.77 0.11 21.91
C GLY A 91 23.29 0.83 23.18
N LEU A 92 22.04 1.30 23.19
CA LEU A 92 21.44 1.89 24.38
C LEU A 92 21.00 0.82 25.37
N GLU A 93 21.24 1.09 26.65
CA GLU A 93 20.60 0.33 27.71
C GLU A 93 19.07 0.53 27.64
N PRO A 94 18.27 -0.52 27.88
CA PRO A 94 16.81 -0.43 27.72
C PRO A 94 16.15 0.67 28.56
N ASP A 95 16.70 1.03 29.71
CA ASP A 95 16.21 2.10 30.58
C ASP A 95 16.48 3.52 30.04
N ARG A 96 17.36 3.66 29.05
CA ARG A 96 17.68 4.93 28.37
C ARG A 96 16.90 5.13 27.07
N VAL A 97 16.11 4.16 26.65
CA VAL A 97 15.33 4.24 25.42
C VAL A 97 13.98 4.86 25.69
N SER A 98 13.77 6.05 25.11
CA SER A 98 12.57 6.88 25.22
C SER A 98 12.24 7.51 23.85
N LEU A 99 10.99 7.93 23.65
CA LEU A 99 10.59 8.75 22.51
C LEU A 99 11.22 10.14 22.53
N ALA A 100 11.79 10.58 23.66
CA ALA A 100 12.61 11.78 23.72
C ALA A 100 13.77 11.74 22.70
N LEU A 101 14.29 10.55 22.37
CA LEU A 101 15.31 10.35 21.34
C LEU A 101 14.86 10.83 19.95
N LEU A 102 13.55 10.85 19.68
CA LEU A 102 12.99 11.31 18.41
C LEU A 102 13.12 12.83 18.21
N LEU A 103 13.38 13.59 19.28
CA LEU A 103 13.69 15.03 19.21
C LEU A 103 15.06 15.27 18.57
N ASN A 104 15.96 14.28 18.65
CA ASN A 104 17.22 14.34 17.94
C ASN A 104 17.02 13.88 16.48
N ARG A 105 17.02 14.84 15.55
CA ARG A 105 16.94 14.56 14.10
C ARG A 105 17.96 13.53 13.63
N LYS A 106 19.16 13.51 14.22
CA LYS A 106 20.26 12.63 13.82
C LYS A 106 19.94 11.17 14.16
N VAL A 107 19.27 10.94 15.30
CA VAL A 107 18.79 9.61 15.69
C VAL A 107 17.73 9.09 14.71
N VAL A 108 16.79 9.96 14.32
CA VAL A 108 15.74 9.61 13.34
C VAL A 108 16.36 9.25 11.99
N LEU A 109 17.32 10.05 11.52
CA LEU A 109 18.07 9.78 10.28
C LEU A 109 18.85 8.47 10.34
N ALA A 110 19.59 8.24 11.42
CA ALA A 110 20.35 7.01 11.61
C ALA A 110 19.45 5.76 11.62
N TYR A 111 18.25 5.84 12.21
CA TYR A 111 17.28 4.75 12.15
C TYR A 111 16.73 4.48 10.74
N ILE A 112 16.41 5.53 9.98
CA ILE A 112 15.94 5.39 8.59
C ILE A 112 17.03 4.77 7.72
N ASP A 113 18.25 5.26 7.88
CA ASP A 113 19.44 4.79 7.20
C ASP A 113 19.70 3.31 7.51
N PHE A 114 19.70 2.95 8.79
CA PHE A 114 19.74 1.56 9.25
C PHE A 114 18.64 0.70 8.61
N CYS A 115 17.40 1.17 8.60
CA CYS A 115 16.29 0.44 7.99
C CYS A 115 16.48 0.24 6.49
N SER A 116 17.08 1.22 5.80
CA SER A 116 17.41 1.15 4.38
C SER A 116 18.55 0.14 4.12
N ARG A 117 19.57 0.09 4.97
CA ARG A 117 20.69 -0.86 4.90
C ARG A 117 20.27 -2.29 5.22
N LEU A 118 19.36 -2.51 6.17
CA LEU A 118 18.79 -3.84 6.45
C LEU A 118 18.02 -4.46 5.27
N ARG A 119 17.70 -3.67 4.23
CA ARG A 119 17.06 -4.18 3.00
C ARG A 119 18.08 -4.66 1.97
N VAL A 120 19.37 -4.41 2.19
CA VAL A 120 20.48 -4.82 1.34
C VAL A 120 20.96 -6.20 1.82
N ASP A 121 20.97 -7.19 0.93
CA ASP A 121 21.52 -8.52 1.20
C ASP A 121 23.06 -8.46 1.21
N PRO A 122 23.74 -8.96 2.25
CA PRO A 122 25.21 -9.05 2.25
C PRO A 122 25.77 -10.15 1.32
N ASP A 123 24.95 -11.10 0.84
CA ASP A 123 25.43 -12.32 0.16
C ASP A 123 25.58 -12.19 -1.38
N GLU A 124 25.51 -11.00 -1.99
CA GLU A 124 25.84 -10.79 -3.41
C GLU A 124 26.95 -9.72 -3.56
N ASP A 125 27.99 -10.03 -4.36
CA ASP A 125 29.05 -9.11 -4.84
C ASP A 125 28.51 -7.92 -5.68
N VAL A 126 27.19 -7.73 -5.71
CA VAL A 126 26.50 -6.62 -6.31
C VAL A 126 26.08 -5.68 -5.19
N PRO A 127 26.59 -4.43 -5.12
CA PRO A 127 26.13 -3.47 -4.12
C PRO A 127 24.63 -3.23 -4.29
N LEU A 128 23.83 -3.87 -3.44
CA LEU A 128 22.41 -3.61 -3.33
C LEU A 128 22.26 -2.23 -2.71
N GLN A 129 21.49 -1.37 -3.37
CA GLN A 129 21.40 0.02 -3.00
C GLN A 129 20.38 0.20 -1.87
N PRO A 130 20.58 1.15 -0.95
CA PRO A 130 19.65 1.41 0.14
C PRO A 130 18.26 1.75 -0.39
N LEU A 131 17.24 0.99 0.03
CA LEU A 131 15.86 1.12 -0.45
C LEU A 131 14.99 1.84 0.58
N LEU A 132 14.53 3.06 0.25
CA LEU A 132 13.46 3.72 1.00
C LEU A 132 12.10 3.18 0.58
N THR A 133 11.19 3.05 1.53
CA THR A 133 9.85 2.49 1.33
C THR A 133 8.77 3.39 1.93
N ALA A 134 7.52 3.16 1.54
CA ALA A 134 6.36 3.79 2.18
C ALA A 134 6.33 3.58 3.71
N TYR A 135 6.92 2.48 4.21
CA TYR A 135 7.03 2.24 5.65
C TYR A 135 7.95 3.25 6.35
N ASP A 136 9.10 3.60 5.76
CA ASP A 136 10.01 4.60 6.34
C ASP A 136 9.37 5.99 6.28
N LEU A 137 8.69 6.28 5.18
CA LEU A 137 7.93 7.52 5.01
C LEU A 137 6.83 7.65 6.09
N ASN A 138 6.11 6.58 6.36
CA ASN A 138 5.09 6.53 7.41
C ASN A 138 5.68 6.70 8.82
N PHE A 139 6.88 6.18 9.07
CA PHE A 139 7.58 6.41 10.35
C PHE A 139 7.88 7.89 10.58
N VAL A 140 8.41 8.58 9.57
CA VAL A 140 8.69 10.03 9.67
C VAL A 140 7.41 10.83 9.84
N HIS A 141 6.37 10.50 9.06
CA HIS A 141 5.06 11.11 9.20
C HIS A 141 4.51 10.95 10.62
N PHE A 142 4.63 9.74 11.17
CA PHE A 142 4.21 9.44 12.53
C PHE A 142 4.90 10.32 13.58
N ILE A 143 6.22 10.48 13.50
CA ILE A 143 6.96 11.36 14.43
C ILE A 143 6.45 12.80 14.33
N ARG A 144 6.22 13.30 13.10
CA ARG A 144 5.65 14.63 12.90
C ARG A 144 4.27 14.78 13.54
N MET A 145 3.43 13.75 13.51
CA MET A 145 2.14 13.79 14.19
C MET A 145 2.29 13.88 15.71
N LEU A 146 3.29 13.19 16.29
CA LEU A 146 3.60 13.30 17.72
C LEU A 146 4.11 14.68 18.12
N MET A 147 4.75 15.39 17.20
CA MET A 147 5.32 16.73 17.40
C MET A 147 4.44 17.84 16.82
N HIS A 148 3.17 17.60 16.54
CA HIS A 148 2.31 18.64 16.00
C HIS A 148 2.20 19.82 16.99
N PRO A 149 2.38 21.08 16.57
CA PRO A 149 2.48 22.23 17.48
C PRO A 149 1.27 22.42 18.41
N ARG A 150 0.09 22.00 17.96
CA ARG A 150 -1.16 22.17 18.72
C ARG A 150 -1.61 20.94 19.51
N TYR A 151 -1.36 19.74 19.00
CA TYR A 151 -2.00 18.51 19.48
C TYR A 151 -1.07 17.27 19.45
N GLY A 152 0.22 17.51 19.27
CA GLY A 152 1.23 16.47 19.33
C GLY A 152 1.39 15.98 20.76
N PHE A 153 1.47 14.67 20.97
CA PHE A 153 1.68 14.11 22.31
C PHE A 153 2.99 14.59 22.92
N ILE A 154 4.08 14.60 22.14
CA ILE A 154 5.38 15.12 22.59
C ILE A 154 5.25 16.60 22.91
N THR A 155 4.56 17.36 22.07
CA THR A 155 4.32 18.79 22.31
C THR A 155 3.60 19.05 23.64
N GLN A 156 2.57 18.26 23.95
CA GLN A 156 1.70 18.46 25.11
C GLN A 156 2.25 17.87 26.41
N ARG A 157 3.23 16.97 26.34
CA ARG A 157 3.74 16.22 27.50
C ARG A 157 5.21 16.46 27.80
N SER A 158 5.60 17.74 27.86
CA SER A 158 6.95 18.12 28.30
C SER A 158 7.29 17.58 29.69
N ASP A 159 6.29 17.45 30.57
CA ASP A 159 6.40 16.84 31.90
C ASP A 159 6.97 15.41 31.86
N ILE A 160 6.64 14.65 30.82
CA ILE A 160 7.17 13.29 30.62
C ILE A 160 8.56 13.35 30.00
N PHE A 161 8.71 14.11 28.92
CA PHE A 161 9.86 13.96 28.04
C PHE A 161 11.08 14.78 28.48
N LEU A 162 10.87 15.94 29.10
CA LEU A 162 11.97 16.80 29.54
C LEU A 162 12.88 16.08 30.56
N PRO A 163 12.36 15.38 31.59
CA PRO A 163 13.21 14.60 32.50
C PRO A 163 13.95 13.43 31.84
N MET A 164 13.47 12.95 30.69
CA MET A 164 14.02 11.80 29.97
C MET A 164 15.12 12.17 28.97
N ILE A 165 15.25 13.44 28.61
CA ILE A 165 16.37 13.90 27.78
C ILE A 165 17.63 13.80 28.62
N GLN A 166 18.44 12.76 28.40
CA GLN A 166 19.73 12.58 29.02
C GLN A 166 20.83 12.91 28.02
N ALA A 167 21.81 13.71 28.45
CA ALA A 167 23.01 13.97 27.65
C ALA A 167 23.69 12.63 27.34
N ASP A 168 24.02 12.42 26.08
CA ASP A 168 24.67 11.21 25.60
C ASP A 168 25.66 11.58 24.51
N GLU A 169 26.92 11.67 24.91
CA GLU A 169 28.00 12.14 24.07
C GLU A 169 28.51 11.09 23.07
N ARG A 170 27.98 9.86 23.11
CA ARG A 170 28.41 8.82 22.19
C ARG A 170 28.18 9.26 20.74
N PRO A 171 29.15 9.05 19.84
CA PRO A 171 29.01 9.48 18.45
C PRO A 171 27.93 8.65 17.75
N LEU A 172 27.16 9.31 16.88
CA LEU A 172 26.28 8.63 15.95
C LEU A 172 27.09 8.23 14.70
N GLY A 173 26.85 7.02 14.18
CA GLY A 173 27.50 6.54 12.96
C GLY A 173 27.19 7.40 11.71
N SER A 174 27.94 7.20 10.63
CA SER A 174 27.72 7.87 9.33
C SER A 174 26.41 7.41 8.66
N CYS A 175 25.74 8.35 7.97
CA CYS A 175 24.52 8.08 7.18
C CYS A 175 24.81 7.69 5.73
N GLU A 176 25.60 6.63 5.52
CA GLU A 176 26.05 6.21 4.18
C GLU A 176 24.92 5.79 3.22
N GLY A 177 23.81 5.28 3.75
CA GLY A 177 22.66 4.87 2.94
C GLY A 177 21.82 6.04 2.44
N LEU A 178 21.92 7.23 3.04
CA LEU A 178 21.32 8.45 2.48
C LEU A 178 22.27 9.14 1.50
N ASP A 179 23.59 9.05 1.71
CA ASP A 179 24.61 9.64 0.85
C ASP A 179 24.77 8.89 -0.48
N SER A 180 24.69 7.56 -0.48
CA SER A 180 24.68 6.74 -1.70
C SER A 180 23.46 6.98 -2.61
N ILE A 181 22.36 7.50 -2.05
CA ILE A 181 21.18 7.96 -2.81
C ILE A 181 21.47 9.29 -3.53
N ARG A 182 22.38 10.14 -3.01
CA ARG A 182 22.81 11.42 -3.61
C ARG A 182 23.62 11.26 -4.89
N ALA A 183 24.41 10.18 -4.99
CA ALA A 183 25.34 9.94 -6.10
C ALA A 183 24.64 9.57 -7.43
N ARG A 184 23.32 9.35 -7.42
CA ARG A 184 22.54 9.29 -8.66
C ARG A 184 22.41 10.72 -9.21
N LYS A 185 23.00 10.98 -10.38
CA LYS A 185 22.85 12.20 -11.18
C LYS A 185 21.35 12.57 -11.34
N PHE A 186 20.81 13.31 -10.39
CA PHE A 186 19.67 14.18 -10.61
C PHE A 186 20.29 15.56 -10.74
N THR A 187 20.47 16.01 -11.97
CA THR A 187 20.88 17.40 -12.22
C THR A 187 19.77 18.31 -11.73
N PHE A 188 20.16 19.40 -11.07
CA PHE A 188 19.26 20.42 -10.55
C PHE A 188 18.43 21.12 -11.64
N GLU A 189 18.76 20.91 -12.92
CA GLU A 189 18.11 21.51 -14.08
C GLU A 189 16.62 21.13 -14.23
N ASP A 190 16.17 20.02 -13.63
CA ASP A 190 14.73 19.66 -13.60
C ASP A 190 13.90 20.47 -12.59
N PHE A 191 14.54 21.35 -11.79
CA PHE A 191 13.93 22.08 -10.67
C PHE A 191 13.76 23.59 -10.91
N ASP A 192 14.06 24.11 -12.11
CA ASP A 192 13.88 25.52 -12.47
C ASP A 192 12.41 25.89 -12.74
N ARG A 193 11.59 25.87 -11.69
CA ARG A 193 10.45 26.79 -11.56
C ARG A 193 10.73 27.67 -10.35
N GLU A 194 11.06 28.93 -10.64
CA GLU A 194 11.66 29.95 -9.77
C GLU A 194 10.94 30.27 -8.44
N GLU A 195 9.75 29.72 -8.16
CA GLU A 195 9.00 30.09 -6.93
C GLU A 195 9.33 29.25 -5.68
N ASP A 196 9.92 28.05 -5.81
CA ASP A 196 10.14 27.14 -4.66
C ASP A 196 11.61 27.04 -4.18
N ALA A 197 12.58 27.49 -4.98
CA ALA A 197 14.01 27.29 -4.72
C ALA A 197 14.54 28.12 -3.53
N THR A 198 13.92 29.27 -3.24
CA THR A 198 14.39 30.20 -2.20
C THR A 198 13.96 29.80 -0.78
N ARG A 199 13.06 28.81 -0.61
CA ARG A 199 12.63 28.34 0.72
C ARG A 199 13.46 27.19 1.30
N TYR A 200 14.32 26.54 0.51
CA TYR A 200 14.94 25.26 0.90
C TYR A 200 16.43 25.13 0.52
N SER A 201 17.16 26.24 0.45
CA SER A 201 18.61 26.22 0.24
C SER A 201 19.38 26.00 1.55
N LYS A 202 19.54 24.75 1.96
CA LYS A 202 20.68 24.37 2.82
C LYS A 202 21.37 23.16 2.22
N THR A 203 22.69 23.26 2.05
CA THR A 203 23.49 22.27 1.33
C THR A 203 23.71 20.98 2.16
N PRO A 204 23.93 19.83 1.50
CA PRO A 204 24.15 18.54 2.14
C PRO A 204 25.51 18.35 2.86
N GLU A 205 26.33 19.40 2.98
CA GLU A 205 27.59 19.40 3.74
C GLU A 205 27.35 19.32 5.26
N GLU A 206 26.15 19.64 5.74
CA GLU A 206 25.77 19.54 7.17
C GLU A 206 25.60 18.08 7.71
N PHE A 207 25.80 17.05 6.87
CA PHE A 207 25.60 15.63 7.24
C PHE A 207 26.90 14.87 7.53
N GLY A 208 28.08 15.46 7.28
CA GLY A 208 29.39 14.87 7.58
C GLY A 208 29.69 14.92 9.07
N SER A 209 29.72 13.76 9.71
CA SER A 209 29.75 13.53 11.18
C SER A 209 28.42 13.82 11.88
N LEU A 210 27.67 12.76 12.16
CA LEU A 210 26.60 12.86 13.15
C LEU A 210 27.28 12.94 14.52
N GLY A 211 27.43 14.18 15.04
CA GLY A 211 27.85 14.42 16.42
C GLY A 211 27.02 13.66 17.48
N PRO A 212 27.15 13.98 18.77
CA PRO A 212 26.69 13.11 19.87
C PRO A 212 25.21 12.71 19.79
N LEU A 213 24.92 11.53 20.35
CA LEU A 213 23.63 10.85 20.30
C LEU A 213 22.49 11.70 20.88
N VAL A 214 22.77 12.43 21.96
CA VAL A 214 21.93 13.49 22.50
C VAL A 214 22.86 14.62 22.96
N PRO A 215 23.01 15.69 22.16
CA PRO A 215 23.91 16.78 22.51
C PRO A 215 23.35 17.62 23.66
N ASP A 216 24.23 18.26 24.44
CA ASP A 216 23.85 19.17 25.53
C ASP A 216 23.00 20.35 25.05
N ASP A 217 23.23 20.83 23.82
CA ASP A 217 22.42 21.92 23.25
C ASP A 217 20.95 21.51 23.10
N LEU A 218 20.67 20.23 22.84
CA LEU A 218 19.29 19.75 22.73
C LEU A 218 18.59 19.81 24.10
N ARG A 219 19.28 19.43 25.18
CA ARG A 219 18.76 19.53 26.55
C ARG A 219 18.52 20.99 26.90
N ALA A 220 19.53 21.85 26.74
CA ALA A 220 19.42 23.27 27.10
C ALA A 220 18.26 23.95 26.35
N ARG A 221 18.09 23.65 25.05
CA ARG A 221 16.98 24.15 24.24
C ARG A 221 15.62 23.59 24.67
N ALA A 222 15.58 22.35 25.14
CA ALA A 222 14.35 21.74 25.65
C ALA A 222 13.90 22.37 26.98
N GLU A 223 14.86 22.72 27.84
CA GLU A 223 14.63 23.39 29.13
C GLU A 223 14.24 24.87 28.95
N ASP A 224 14.82 25.55 27.96
CA ASP A 224 14.54 26.96 27.64
C ASP A 224 13.14 27.15 27.01
N ASP A 225 12.88 26.48 25.87
CA ASP A 225 11.59 26.58 25.18
C ASP A 225 11.26 25.26 24.47
N TRP A 226 10.58 24.39 25.23
CA TRP A 226 10.08 23.10 24.74
C TRP A 226 9.26 23.24 23.46
N LEU A 227 8.31 24.17 23.44
CA LEU A 227 7.37 24.31 22.33
C LEU A 227 8.14 24.73 21.07
N ARG A 228 9.08 25.67 21.20
CA ARG A 228 9.93 26.08 20.08
C ARG A 228 10.80 24.94 19.59
N LEU A 229 11.42 24.17 20.48
CA LEU A 229 12.22 23.01 20.10
C LEU A 229 11.39 22.00 19.29
N VAL A 230 10.18 21.69 19.74
CA VAL A 230 9.28 20.74 19.07
C VAL A 230 8.82 21.27 17.70
N ILE A 231 8.46 22.55 17.60
CA ILE A 231 8.08 23.20 16.33
C ILE A 231 9.24 23.14 15.32
N ASP A 232 10.44 23.54 15.74
CA ASP A 232 11.62 23.56 14.87
C ASP A 232 11.99 22.15 14.41
N THR A 233 11.86 21.16 15.31
CA THR A 233 12.09 19.75 14.99
C THR A 233 11.03 19.22 14.01
N ASN A 234 9.75 19.55 14.22
CA ASN A 234 8.66 19.17 13.32
C ASN A 234 8.88 19.70 11.90
N ALA A 235 9.26 20.97 11.77
CA ALA A 235 9.52 21.61 10.49
C ALA A 235 10.67 20.91 9.75
N ARG A 236 11.76 20.59 10.45
CA ARG A 236 12.90 19.86 9.87
C ARG A 236 12.50 18.45 9.42
N LEU A 237 11.74 17.71 10.22
CA LEU A 237 11.20 16.41 9.84
C LEU A 237 10.21 16.52 8.67
N GLY A 238 9.50 17.65 8.54
CA GLY A 238 8.65 17.95 7.39
C GLY A 238 9.43 18.05 6.08
N ASN A 239 10.56 18.75 6.10
CA ASN A 239 11.43 18.85 4.92
C ASN A 239 11.98 17.47 4.53
N MET A 240 12.41 16.69 5.52
CA MET A 240 12.87 15.30 5.31
C MET A 240 11.76 14.41 4.75
N TYR A 241 10.55 14.49 5.29
CA TYR A 241 9.39 13.76 4.77
C TYR A 241 9.12 14.07 3.31
N SER A 242 9.08 15.36 2.93
CA SER A 242 8.85 15.78 1.53
C SER A 242 9.96 15.32 0.59
N TYR A 243 11.21 15.32 1.07
CA TYR A 243 12.34 14.76 0.32
C TYR A 243 12.19 13.24 0.11
N MET A 244 11.99 12.49 1.20
CA MET A 244 11.79 11.03 1.14
C MET A 244 10.57 10.63 0.32
N LYS A 245 9.46 11.36 0.44
CA LYS A 245 8.23 11.12 -0.32
C LYS A 245 8.52 11.13 -1.82
N ARG A 246 9.24 12.16 -2.31
CA ARG A 246 9.65 12.27 -3.71
C ARG A 246 10.54 11.11 -4.15
N LEU A 247 11.46 10.64 -3.29
CA LEU A 247 12.30 9.49 -3.59
C LEU A 247 11.51 8.17 -3.66
N VAL A 248 10.56 7.97 -2.75
CA VAL A 248 9.69 6.80 -2.73
C VAL A 248 8.74 6.80 -3.93
N GLU A 249 8.11 7.94 -4.24
CA GLU A 249 7.20 8.11 -5.38
C GLU A 249 7.92 7.97 -6.73
N LYS A 250 9.12 8.54 -6.90
CA LYS A 250 9.93 8.34 -8.11
C LYS A 250 10.45 6.90 -8.28
N SER A 251 10.40 6.06 -7.24
CA SER A 251 10.89 4.67 -7.32
C SER A 251 9.86 3.66 -7.84
N ARG A 252 8.58 4.03 -7.95
CA ARG A 252 7.49 3.14 -8.40
C ARG A 252 6.46 3.95 -9.17
N ASP A 253 6.47 3.91 -10.49
CA ASP A 253 5.27 4.29 -11.22
C ASP A 253 4.18 3.28 -10.80
N PRO A 254 3.09 3.71 -10.13
CA PRO A 254 2.05 2.79 -9.67
C PRO A 254 1.38 2.03 -10.82
N PHE A 255 1.49 2.54 -12.05
CA PHE A 255 0.97 1.91 -13.25
C PHE A 255 1.97 1.00 -13.94
N GLU A 256 3.28 1.06 -13.62
CA GLU A 256 4.32 0.23 -14.23
C GLU A 256 3.92 -1.25 -14.29
N PRO A 257 3.36 -1.86 -13.22
CA PRO A 257 3.01 -3.28 -13.24
C PRO A 257 1.87 -3.66 -14.19
N VAL A 258 1.06 -2.68 -14.59
CA VAL A 258 -0.11 -2.87 -15.45
C VAL A 258 -0.04 -2.03 -16.73
N GLN A 259 1.10 -1.40 -17.02
CA GLN A 259 1.20 -0.43 -18.10
C GLN A 259 0.84 -1.05 -19.46
N GLU A 260 1.34 -2.25 -19.76
CA GLU A 260 0.98 -3.02 -20.96
C GLU A 260 -0.54 -3.19 -21.09
N ILE A 261 -1.22 -3.56 -19.99
CA ILE A 261 -2.67 -3.75 -19.95
C ILE A 261 -3.39 -2.41 -20.15
N LEU A 262 -2.91 -1.35 -19.50
CA LEU A 262 -3.51 -0.01 -19.58
C LEU A 262 -3.27 0.68 -20.91
N GLU A 263 -2.29 0.25 -21.70
CA GLU A 263 -2.02 0.78 -23.05
C GLU A 263 -2.72 -0.03 -24.14
N ALA A 264 -3.18 -1.25 -23.85
CA ALA A 264 -3.94 -2.07 -24.79
C ALA A 264 -5.25 -1.39 -25.25
N GLU A 265 -5.66 -1.62 -26.50
CA GLU A 265 -6.92 -1.10 -27.04
C GLU A 265 -8.12 -1.56 -26.21
N ARG A 266 -8.07 -2.83 -25.75
CA ARG A 266 -9.09 -3.47 -24.93
C ARG A 266 -8.46 -4.06 -23.65
N PRO A 267 -8.24 -3.23 -22.60
CA PRO A 267 -7.57 -3.70 -21.37
C PRO A 267 -8.22 -4.91 -20.69
N LEU A 268 -9.55 -5.04 -20.80
CA LEU A 268 -10.30 -6.15 -20.20
C LEU A 268 -10.04 -7.50 -20.86
N ASP A 269 -9.54 -7.53 -22.11
CA ASP A 269 -9.24 -8.79 -22.80
C ASP A 269 -8.07 -9.51 -22.09
N HIS A 270 -7.08 -8.78 -21.58
CA HIS A 270 -5.99 -9.35 -20.78
C HIS A 270 -6.48 -9.95 -19.47
N VAL A 271 -7.43 -9.28 -18.79
CA VAL A 271 -8.07 -9.81 -17.58
C VAL A 271 -8.88 -11.06 -17.88
N THR A 272 -9.58 -11.08 -19.01
CA THR A 272 -10.34 -12.25 -19.48
C THR A 272 -9.42 -13.45 -19.73
N ALA A 273 -8.29 -13.23 -20.40
CA ALA A 273 -7.28 -14.27 -20.61
C ALA A 273 -6.71 -14.83 -19.28
N MET A 274 -6.47 -13.98 -18.27
CA MET A 274 -6.04 -14.44 -16.94
C MET A 274 -7.08 -15.34 -16.28
N ILE A 275 -8.37 -14.99 -16.41
CA ILE A 275 -9.48 -15.75 -15.84
C ILE A 275 -9.60 -17.11 -16.54
N GLU A 276 -9.59 -17.14 -17.87
CA GLU A 276 -9.66 -18.37 -18.67
C GLU A 276 -8.50 -19.32 -18.34
N HIS A 277 -7.27 -18.78 -18.27
CA HIS A 277 -6.12 -19.56 -17.84
C HIS A 277 -6.28 -20.11 -16.42
N ALA A 278 -6.75 -19.29 -15.48
CA ALA A 278 -6.96 -19.71 -14.10
C ALA A 278 -7.99 -20.85 -13.96
N TYR A 279 -9.07 -20.82 -14.75
CA TYR A 279 -10.04 -21.91 -14.81
C TYR A 279 -9.39 -23.21 -15.31
N GLY A 280 -8.62 -23.13 -16.40
CA GLY A 280 -7.92 -24.28 -16.97
C GLY A 280 -6.83 -24.86 -16.05
N ALA A 281 -6.26 -24.04 -15.18
CA ALA A 281 -5.20 -24.40 -14.25
C ALA A 281 -5.68 -24.84 -12.85
N LEU A 282 -7.00 -24.95 -12.61
CA LEU A 282 -7.51 -25.39 -11.31
C LEU A 282 -7.02 -26.82 -10.98
N PRO A 283 -6.42 -27.04 -9.78
CA PRO A 283 -6.05 -28.39 -9.35
C PRO A 283 -7.28 -29.30 -9.32
N LYS A 284 -7.12 -30.59 -9.65
CA LYS A 284 -8.23 -31.55 -9.56
C LYS A 284 -8.67 -31.71 -8.10
N GLN A 285 -9.97 -31.55 -7.83
CA GLN A 285 -10.52 -31.56 -6.47
C GLN A 285 -10.28 -32.91 -5.78
N GLU A 286 -10.38 -34.02 -6.49
CA GLU A 286 -10.23 -35.37 -5.95
C GLU A 286 -8.78 -35.66 -5.55
N ALA A 287 -7.82 -35.09 -6.29
CA ALA A 287 -6.40 -35.32 -6.05
C ALA A 287 -5.82 -34.36 -5.01
N GLN A 288 -6.23 -33.09 -5.04
CA GLN A 288 -5.66 -32.02 -4.22
C GLN A 288 -6.76 -31.08 -3.68
N PRO A 289 -7.67 -31.57 -2.83
CA PRO A 289 -8.89 -30.84 -2.44
C PRO A 289 -8.61 -29.48 -1.77
N MET A 290 -7.57 -29.40 -0.93
CA MET A 290 -7.20 -28.15 -0.27
C MET A 290 -6.59 -27.13 -1.24
N LEU A 291 -5.75 -27.57 -2.19
CA LEU A 291 -5.18 -26.66 -3.19
C LEU A 291 -6.25 -26.20 -4.17
N HIS A 292 -7.17 -27.08 -4.55
CA HIS A 292 -8.37 -26.74 -5.31
C HIS A 292 -9.18 -25.66 -4.60
N ALA A 293 -9.53 -25.86 -3.32
CA ALA A 293 -10.30 -24.90 -2.53
C ALA A 293 -9.61 -23.52 -2.44
N ILE A 294 -8.29 -23.49 -2.26
CA ILE A 294 -7.50 -22.24 -2.25
C ILE A 294 -7.51 -21.56 -3.63
N ALA A 295 -7.33 -22.33 -4.70
CA ALA A 295 -7.31 -21.81 -6.07
C ALA A 295 -8.68 -21.24 -6.47
N VAL A 296 -9.76 -21.98 -6.20
CA VAL A 296 -11.16 -21.54 -6.42
C VAL A 296 -11.44 -20.25 -5.62
N ARG A 297 -11.05 -20.20 -4.34
CA ARG A 297 -11.19 -18.97 -3.53
C ARG A 297 -10.47 -17.79 -4.19
N ASN A 298 -9.21 -17.97 -4.59
CA ASN A 298 -8.40 -16.88 -5.16
C ASN A 298 -9.00 -16.36 -6.48
N LEU A 299 -9.44 -17.27 -7.35
CA LEU A 299 -10.13 -16.94 -8.60
C LEU A 299 -11.44 -16.19 -8.33
N LEU A 300 -12.27 -16.69 -7.40
CA LEU A 300 -13.54 -16.04 -7.05
C LEU A 300 -13.33 -14.64 -6.47
N VAL A 301 -12.33 -14.45 -5.61
CA VAL A 301 -11.97 -13.13 -5.07
C VAL A 301 -11.52 -12.19 -6.20
N PHE A 302 -10.71 -12.67 -7.15
CA PHE A 302 -10.28 -11.88 -8.31
C PHE A 302 -11.47 -11.51 -9.22
N LEU A 303 -12.35 -12.47 -9.52
CA LEU A 303 -13.57 -12.24 -10.30
C LEU A 303 -14.50 -11.23 -9.63
N LEU A 304 -14.74 -11.35 -8.32
CA LEU A 304 -15.55 -10.38 -7.59
C LEU A 304 -14.94 -8.98 -7.63
N LEU A 305 -13.61 -8.84 -7.50
CA LEU A 305 -12.95 -7.55 -7.70
C LEU A 305 -13.17 -7.01 -9.11
N CYS A 306 -13.14 -7.86 -10.13
CA CYS A 306 -13.34 -7.46 -11.52
C CYS A 306 -14.79 -7.02 -11.81
N VAL A 307 -15.76 -7.80 -11.33
CA VAL A 307 -17.18 -7.53 -11.62
C VAL A 307 -17.75 -6.44 -10.72
N THR A 308 -17.25 -6.26 -9.49
CA THR A 308 -17.84 -5.30 -8.54
C THR A 308 -17.03 -4.02 -8.38
N CYS A 309 -15.73 -4.06 -8.70
CA CYS A 309 -14.76 -3.03 -8.35
C CYS A 309 -14.67 -2.71 -6.85
N LEU A 310 -15.21 -3.54 -5.94
CA LEU A 310 -15.18 -3.25 -4.50
C LEU A 310 -13.74 -3.00 -3.99
N ARG A 311 -13.61 -2.16 -2.96
CA ARG A 311 -12.31 -1.92 -2.33
C ARG A 311 -11.88 -3.14 -1.51
N SER A 312 -10.57 -3.23 -1.24
CA SER A 312 -9.99 -4.31 -0.44
C SER A 312 -10.62 -4.46 0.94
N GLN A 313 -11.18 -3.40 1.52
CA GLN A 313 -11.95 -3.51 2.74
C GLN A 313 -13.23 -4.32 2.52
N ASN A 314 -14.08 -3.82 1.61
CA ASN A 314 -15.40 -4.38 1.35
C ASN A 314 -15.31 -5.85 0.93
N ILE A 315 -14.38 -6.23 0.06
CA ILE A 315 -14.21 -7.64 -0.35
C ILE A 315 -13.87 -8.57 0.83
N ARG A 316 -12.98 -8.16 1.73
CA ARG A 316 -12.56 -9.00 2.87
C ARG A 316 -13.66 -9.16 3.91
N GLU A 317 -14.49 -8.14 4.04
CA GLU A 317 -15.52 -8.04 5.06
C GLU A 317 -16.89 -8.55 4.57
N LEU A 318 -17.00 -8.97 3.31
CA LEU A 318 -18.20 -9.59 2.76
C LEU A 318 -18.63 -10.78 3.62
N LEU A 319 -19.85 -10.69 4.12
CA LEU A 319 -20.50 -11.74 4.87
C LEU A 319 -21.38 -12.58 3.94
N TYR A 320 -21.24 -13.89 4.02
CA TYR A 320 -22.15 -14.83 3.39
C TYR A 320 -22.99 -15.54 4.44
N ARG A 321 -24.29 -15.61 4.18
CA ARG A 321 -25.26 -16.41 4.95
C ARG A 321 -26.13 -17.12 3.94
N SER A 322 -26.35 -18.42 4.13
CA SER A 322 -27.30 -19.17 3.31
C SER A 322 -28.69 -18.54 3.43
N GLY A 323 -29.30 -18.16 2.30
CA GLY A 323 -30.61 -17.49 2.24
C GLY A 323 -30.55 -15.95 2.29
N ASP A 324 -31.67 -15.33 2.65
CA ASP A 324 -31.81 -13.87 2.68
C ASP A 324 -31.29 -13.29 4.00
N GLY A 325 -30.05 -12.79 3.99
CA GLY A 325 -29.44 -12.16 5.16
C GLY A 325 -27.93 -12.03 5.14
N GLY A 326 -27.26 -12.55 4.09
CA GLY A 326 -25.87 -12.23 3.77
C GLY A 326 -25.77 -10.92 2.97
N GLN A 327 -24.56 -10.36 2.88
CA GLN A 327 -24.28 -9.21 2.01
C GLN A 327 -24.14 -9.61 0.52
N ILE A 328 -24.09 -10.92 0.27
CA ILE A 328 -24.03 -11.51 -1.05
C ILE A 328 -24.92 -12.77 -1.05
N VAL A 329 -25.81 -12.82 -2.03
CA VAL A 329 -26.83 -13.86 -2.18
C VAL A 329 -26.72 -14.44 -3.58
N LEU A 330 -26.73 -15.77 -3.66
CA LEU A 330 -26.78 -16.49 -4.93
C LEU A 330 -28.19 -16.41 -5.49
N ASP A 331 -28.31 -15.96 -6.73
CA ASP A 331 -29.56 -15.91 -7.47
C ASP A 331 -29.67 -17.15 -8.37
N ARG A 332 -30.82 -17.82 -8.36
CA ARG A 332 -31.07 -19.06 -9.09
C ARG A 332 -32.37 -19.01 -9.90
N ASP A 333 -32.37 -19.62 -11.07
CA ASP A 333 -33.57 -20.00 -11.82
C ASP A 333 -33.75 -21.52 -11.69
N GLY A 334 -34.70 -21.93 -10.85
CA GLY A 334 -34.76 -23.31 -10.35
C GLY A 334 -33.49 -23.70 -9.62
N ASP A 335 -32.84 -24.78 -10.05
CA ASP A 335 -31.55 -25.22 -9.50
C ASP A 335 -30.34 -24.54 -10.15
N THR A 336 -30.52 -23.76 -11.22
CA THR A 336 -29.42 -23.19 -12.01
C THR A 336 -28.97 -21.84 -11.43
N PRO A 337 -27.72 -21.67 -11.02
CA PRO A 337 -27.15 -20.36 -10.69
C PRO A 337 -27.20 -19.40 -11.89
N ILE A 338 -27.76 -18.20 -11.71
CA ILE A 338 -27.90 -17.19 -12.79
C ILE A 338 -27.17 -15.87 -12.49
N GLY A 339 -26.80 -15.64 -11.22
CA GLY A 339 -26.12 -14.41 -10.83
C GLY A 339 -25.91 -14.30 -9.32
N LEU A 340 -25.36 -13.16 -8.90
CA LEU A 340 -25.13 -12.78 -7.51
C LEU A 340 -25.78 -11.41 -7.23
N ARG A 341 -26.55 -11.34 -6.15
CA ARG A 341 -27.07 -10.08 -5.60
C ARG A 341 -26.21 -9.65 -4.43
N LEU A 342 -25.65 -8.44 -4.51
CA LEU A 342 -24.90 -7.82 -3.43
C LEU A 342 -25.73 -6.71 -2.79
N HIS A 343 -25.73 -6.69 -1.46
CA HIS A 343 -26.34 -5.65 -0.64
C HIS A 343 -25.38 -5.29 0.51
N ILE A 344 -24.70 -4.14 0.40
CA ILE A 344 -23.69 -3.70 1.37
C ILE A 344 -24.08 -2.34 1.93
N PRO A 345 -24.14 -2.17 3.27
CA PRO A 345 -24.44 -0.88 3.88
C PRO A 345 -23.51 0.22 3.38
N TRP A 346 -24.06 1.38 3.01
CA TRP A 346 -23.27 2.50 2.47
C TRP A 346 -22.18 2.97 3.45
N GLU A 347 -22.44 2.90 4.75
CA GLU A 347 -21.50 3.25 5.83
C GLU A 347 -20.22 2.41 5.81
N SER A 348 -20.25 1.23 5.16
CA SER A 348 -19.08 0.35 5.04
C SER A 348 -18.05 0.86 4.02
N PHE A 349 -18.32 1.97 3.30
CA PHE A 349 -17.45 2.48 2.25
C PHE A 349 -16.66 3.71 2.71
N LYS A 350 -15.31 3.66 2.66
CA LYS A 350 -14.40 4.73 3.14
C LYS A 350 -14.81 6.19 2.83
N ASN A 351 -15.37 6.46 1.65
CA ASN A 351 -15.71 7.82 1.21
C ASN A 351 -17.22 8.05 1.12
N PHE A 352 -18.03 7.25 1.82
CA PHE A 352 -19.48 7.25 1.68
C PHE A 352 -20.10 8.65 1.86
N SER A 353 -19.52 9.48 2.72
CA SER A 353 -20.00 10.81 3.07
C SER A 353 -19.63 11.87 2.03
N GLN A 354 -18.62 11.60 1.20
CA GLN A 354 -18.04 12.54 0.23
C GLN A 354 -18.39 12.20 -1.21
N VAL A 355 -19.09 11.09 -1.45
CA VAL A 355 -19.49 10.66 -2.79
C VAL A 355 -21.01 10.69 -2.92
N ASP A 356 -21.47 11.34 -3.98
CA ASP A 356 -22.90 11.43 -4.34
C ASP A 356 -23.47 10.09 -4.81
N PHE A 357 -22.59 9.11 -5.09
CA PHE A 357 -22.97 7.76 -5.51
C PHE A 357 -23.98 7.10 -4.57
N PHE A 358 -23.86 7.30 -3.26
CA PHE A 358 -24.80 6.75 -2.28
C PHE A 358 -26.03 7.63 -2.07
N GLY A 359 -26.15 8.79 -2.73
CA GLY A 359 -27.17 9.81 -2.46
C GLY A 359 -26.66 10.95 -1.59
N THR A 360 -27.56 11.89 -1.28
CA THR A 360 -27.29 13.03 -0.39
C THR A 360 -27.28 12.58 1.08
N PRO A 361 -26.80 13.39 2.05
CA PRO A 361 -26.81 13.03 3.47
C PRO A 361 -28.18 12.54 3.97
N ASP A 362 -29.28 13.12 3.47
CA ASP A 362 -30.66 12.77 3.88
C ASP A 362 -31.26 11.60 3.06
N THR A 363 -30.56 11.13 2.03
CA THR A 363 -31.05 10.10 1.09
C THR A 363 -30.06 8.98 0.83
N LYS A 364 -29.14 8.72 1.77
CA LYS A 364 -28.14 7.66 1.61
C LYS A 364 -28.80 6.30 1.42
N ARG A 365 -28.37 5.56 0.40
CA ARG A 365 -28.84 4.22 0.06
C ARG A 365 -27.70 3.23 0.08
N ASP A 366 -28.00 2.01 0.50
CA ASP A 366 -27.06 0.90 0.49
C ASP A 366 -26.58 0.59 -0.93
N TYR A 367 -25.40 0.01 -1.02
CA TYR A 367 -24.88 -0.50 -2.28
C TYR A 367 -25.64 -1.75 -2.68
N GLU A 368 -26.45 -1.62 -3.73
CA GLU A 368 -27.11 -2.74 -4.37
C GLU A 368 -26.49 -3.00 -5.73
N ARG A 369 -26.17 -4.27 -6.00
CA ARG A 369 -25.68 -4.68 -7.31
C ARG A 369 -26.10 -6.09 -7.67
N TYR A 370 -26.67 -6.21 -8.86
CA TYR A 370 -26.75 -7.49 -9.54
C TYR A 370 -25.50 -7.73 -10.38
N CYS A 371 -24.88 -8.89 -10.19
CA CYS A 371 -23.84 -9.40 -11.08
C CYS A 371 -24.43 -10.62 -11.79
N HIS A 372 -24.59 -10.55 -13.11
CA HIS A 372 -24.90 -11.74 -13.90
C HIS A 372 -23.78 -12.77 -13.75
N ASP A 373 -24.00 -13.99 -14.25
CA ASP A 373 -23.00 -15.06 -14.31
C ASP A 373 -21.86 -14.79 -15.32
N TRP A 374 -21.26 -13.60 -15.25
CA TRP A 374 -20.11 -13.22 -16.06
C TRP A 374 -18.92 -14.12 -15.73
N TRP A 375 -18.35 -14.73 -16.76
CA TRP A 375 -17.25 -15.70 -16.64
C TRP A 375 -17.54 -16.89 -15.71
N GLY A 376 -18.81 -17.28 -15.54
CA GLY A 376 -19.18 -18.39 -14.63
C GLY A 376 -19.09 -18.03 -13.15
N LEU A 377 -19.19 -16.74 -12.81
CA LEU A 377 -19.13 -16.21 -11.44
C LEU A 377 -20.09 -16.89 -10.46
N ALA A 378 -21.36 -17.03 -10.83
CA ALA A 378 -22.41 -17.62 -10.00
C ALA A 378 -22.17 -19.12 -9.81
N HIS A 379 -21.78 -19.84 -10.87
CA HIS A 379 -21.42 -21.26 -10.76
C HIS A 379 -20.17 -21.48 -9.89
N LEU A 380 -19.13 -20.66 -10.06
CA LEU A 380 -17.92 -20.74 -9.25
C LEU A 380 -18.21 -20.39 -7.78
N PHE A 381 -19.07 -19.40 -7.53
CA PHE A 381 -19.51 -19.03 -6.20
C PHE A 381 -20.26 -20.17 -5.52
N ASP A 382 -21.21 -20.78 -6.22
CA ASP A 382 -21.99 -21.90 -5.72
C ASP A 382 -21.08 -23.07 -5.34
N HIS A 383 -20.20 -23.46 -6.26
CA HIS A 383 -19.19 -24.50 -6.02
C HIS A 383 -18.27 -24.15 -4.84
N TYR A 384 -17.83 -22.90 -4.74
CA TYR A 384 -16.98 -22.45 -3.65
C TYR A 384 -17.68 -22.60 -2.30
N VAL A 385 -18.92 -22.12 -2.19
CA VAL A 385 -19.69 -22.17 -0.94
C VAL A 385 -19.98 -23.61 -0.53
N GLU A 386 -20.38 -24.46 -1.46
CA GLU A 386 -20.76 -25.84 -1.15
C GLU A 386 -19.56 -26.75 -0.88
N ASN A 387 -18.49 -26.63 -1.68
CA ASN A 387 -17.41 -27.62 -1.70
C ASN A 387 -16.09 -27.11 -1.10
N CYS A 388 -15.82 -25.80 -1.16
CA CYS A 388 -14.50 -25.25 -0.81
C CYS A 388 -14.48 -24.55 0.55
N LEU A 389 -15.49 -23.70 0.83
CA LEU A 389 -15.59 -22.92 2.04
C LEU A 389 -15.64 -23.78 3.32
N PRO A 390 -16.36 -24.92 3.36
CA PRO A 390 -16.31 -25.83 4.51
C PRO A 390 -14.90 -26.33 4.79
N LEU A 391 -14.17 -26.76 3.76
CA LEU A 391 -12.79 -27.25 3.89
C LEU A 391 -11.83 -26.19 4.44
N LEU A 392 -11.97 -24.94 3.98
CA LEU A 392 -11.15 -23.82 4.43
C LEU A 392 -11.48 -23.42 5.88
N SER A 393 -12.75 -23.51 6.27
CA SER A 393 -13.25 -23.15 7.60
C SER A 393 -12.92 -24.20 8.66
N ASP A 394 -12.99 -25.50 8.32
CA ASP A 394 -12.66 -26.61 9.21
C ASP A 394 -11.22 -26.57 9.74
N ARG A 395 -10.31 -25.95 9.00
CA ARG A 395 -8.92 -25.75 9.44
C ARG A 395 -8.82 -24.83 10.66
N ALA A 396 -9.68 -23.82 10.77
CA ALA A 396 -9.74 -22.96 11.95
C ALA A 396 -10.36 -23.70 13.14
N ILE A 397 -11.42 -24.46 12.91
CA ILE A 397 -12.10 -25.28 13.94
C ILE A 397 -11.11 -26.25 14.57
N ARG A 398 -10.36 -27.01 13.76
CA ARG A 398 -9.33 -27.96 14.24
C ARG A 398 -8.20 -27.30 15.05
N LYS A 399 -7.98 -26.00 14.87
CA LYS A 399 -6.97 -25.22 15.61
C LYS A 399 -7.55 -24.47 16.82
N GLY A 400 -8.80 -24.74 17.20
CA GLY A 400 -9.49 -24.05 18.30
C GLY A 400 -9.68 -22.55 18.06
N LYS A 401 -9.67 -22.10 16.79
CA LYS A 401 -9.83 -20.69 16.43
C LYS A 401 -11.30 -20.37 16.20
N ARG A 402 -11.69 -19.13 16.52
CA ARG A 402 -13.02 -18.60 16.22
C ARG A 402 -13.24 -18.60 14.70
N VAL A 403 -14.27 -19.31 14.24
CA VAL A 403 -14.73 -19.25 12.86
C VAL A 403 -15.49 -17.95 12.68
N TYR A 404 -15.07 -17.14 11.72
CA TYR A 404 -15.77 -15.91 11.36
C TYR A 404 -16.76 -16.24 10.23
N SER A 405 -17.93 -15.59 10.23
CA SER A 405 -18.94 -15.69 9.15
C SER A 405 -18.53 -14.97 7.86
N VAL A 406 -17.22 -14.79 7.64
CA VAL A 406 -16.67 -14.11 6.48
C VAL A 406 -16.64 -15.06 5.30
N LEU A 407 -17.02 -14.56 4.12
CA LEU A 407 -17.07 -15.35 2.90
C LEU A 407 -15.68 -15.86 2.48
N PHE A 408 -14.63 -15.09 2.74
CA PHE A 408 -13.26 -15.40 2.32
C PHE A 408 -12.29 -15.52 3.50
N PRO A 409 -12.15 -16.71 4.12
CA PRO A 409 -11.11 -16.94 5.09
C PRO A 409 -9.71 -16.99 4.44
N ASP A 410 -8.70 -16.61 5.21
CA ASP A 410 -7.30 -16.82 4.86
C ASP A 410 -6.94 -18.31 4.84
N SER A 411 -5.70 -18.66 4.47
CA SER A 411 -5.26 -20.06 4.47
C SER A 411 -5.32 -20.73 5.85
N ASN A 412 -5.45 -19.97 6.94
CA ASN A 412 -5.57 -20.48 8.31
C ASN A 412 -7.02 -20.60 8.80
N GLY A 413 -8.01 -20.27 7.97
CA GLY A 413 -9.43 -20.28 8.34
C GLY A 413 -9.87 -19.06 9.14
N THR A 414 -9.08 -17.97 9.15
CA THR A 414 -9.37 -16.72 9.88
C THR A 414 -9.75 -15.60 8.93
N ALA A 415 -10.30 -14.48 9.43
CA ALA A 415 -10.63 -13.34 8.60
C ALA A 415 -9.40 -12.81 7.83
N MET A 416 -9.57 -12.60 6.52
CA MET A 416 -8.50 -12.15 5.64
C MET A 416 -8.05 -10.73 6.01
N THR A 417 -6.73 -10.51 6.11
CA THR A 417 -6.14 -9.17 6.32
C THR A 417 -5.91 -8.44 4.99
N TYR A 418 -5.66 -7.13 5.03
CA TYR A 418 -5.27 -6.36 3.84
C TYR A 418 -4.03 -6.95 3.15
N ASP A 419 -3.01 -7.31 3.92
CA ASP A 419 -1.78 -7.91 3.39
C ASP A 419 -2.05 -9.26 2.74
N ALA A 420 -2.92 -10.08 3.35
CA ALA A 420 -3.30 -11.39 2.81
C ALA A 420 -4.06 -11.26 1.48
N LEU A 421 -5.05 -10.36 1.39
CA LEU A 421 -5.74 -10.09 0.12
C LEU A 421 -4.76 -9.57 -0.94
N GLY A 422 -3.91 -8.61 -0.58
CA GLY A 422 -2.91 -8.07 -1.48
C GLY A 422 -1.97 -9.14 -2.02
N GLN A 423 -1.57 -10.09 -1.17
CA GLN A 423 -0.73 -11.21 -1.57
C GLN A 423 -1.48 -12.21 -2.47
N ILE A 424 -2.73 -12.55 -2.14
CA ILE A 424 -3.57 -13.41 -2.97
C ILE A 424 -3.68 -12.88 -4.40
N ILE A 425 -3.91 -11.57 -4.57
CA ILE A 425 -4.03 -10.97 -5.91
C ILE A 425 -2.68 -10.90 -6.63
N ARG A 426 -1.58 -10.60 -5.93
CA ARG A 426 -0.25 -10.63 -6.54
C ARG A 426 0.14 -12.05 -6.95
N ASP A 427 -0.15 -13.06 -6.15
CA ASP A 427 0.14 -14.45 -6.49
C ASP A 427 -0.73 -14.92 -7.66
N PHE A 428 -2.02 -14.55 -7.67
CA PHE A 428 -2.93 -14.84 -8.77
C PHE A 428 -2.45 -14.22 -10.07
N THR A 429 -2.11 -12.93 -10.08
CA THR A 429 -1.62 -12.24 -11.27
C THR A 429 -0.24 -12.74 -11.68
N ARG A 430 0.65 -13.06 -10.74
CA ARG A 430 1.92 -13.72 -11.07
C ARG A 430 1.69 -15.01 -11.87
N LEU A 431 0.81 -15.89 -11.38
CA LEU A 431 0.57 -17.19 -12.01
C LEU A 431 -0.18 -17.11 -13.35
N ASN A 432 -1.04 -16.11 -13.55
CA ASN A 432 -1.94 -16.04 -14.69
C ASN A 432 -1.62 -14.92 -15.69
N TRP A 433 -0.68 -14.04 -15.37
CA TRP A 433 -0.26 -12.92 -16.23
C TRP A 433 1.24 -12.93 -16.49
N VAL A 434 2.04 -13.09 -15.43
CA VAL A 434 3.51 -13.01 -15.53
C VAL A 434 4.09 -14.30 -16.07
N ILE A 435 3.61 -15.46 -15.62
CA ILE A 435 4.13 -16.75 -16.08
C ILE A 435 3.44 -17.17 -17.38
N ASP A 436 4.23 -17.50 -18.39
CA ASP A 436 3.75 -18.12 -19.62
C ASP A 436 3.34 -19.57 -19.34
N PRO A 437 2.12 -19.98 -19.71
CA PRO A 437 1.60 -21.31 -19.38
C PRO A 437 2.24 -22.46 -20.18
N LEU A 438 2.81 -22.17 -21.35
CA LEU A 438 3.47 -23.16 -22.20
C LEU A 438 4.89 -23.44 -21.73
N THR A 439 5.60 -22.40 -21.29
CA THR A 439 7.02 -22.51 -20.92
C THR A 439 7.25 -22.59 -19.41
N GLY A 440 6.29 -22.13 -18.59
CA GLY A 440 6.44 -21.98 -17.15
C GLY A 440 7.40 -20.86 -16.74
N LEU A 441 7.88 -20.06 -17.69
CA LEU A 441 8.83 -18.97 -17.46
C LEU A 441 8.11 -17.61 -17.37
N PRO A 442 8.67 -16.64 -16.65
CA PRO A 442 8.18 -15.26 -16.69
C PRO A 442 8.26 -14.68 -18.11
N VAL A 443 7.19 -14.02 -18.54
CA VAL A 443 7.14 -13.22 -19.77
C VAL A 443 7.82 -11.88 -19.50
N GLU A 444 8.75 -11.50 -20.39
CA GLU A 444 9.48 -10.24 -20.28
C GLU A 444 8.52 -9.04 -20.21
N GLY A 445 8.79 -8.14 -19.26
CA GLY A 445 8.03 -6.89 -19.08
C GLY A 445 6.72 -7.01 -18.33
N ARG A 446 6.22 -8.23 -18.06
CA ARG A 446 5.02 -8.43 -17.24
C ARG A 446 5.37 -8.49 -15.76
N MET A 447 4.58 -7.81 -14.94
CA MET A 447 4.74 -7.79 -13.50
C MET A 447 3.44 -8.14 -12.78
N ALA A 448 3.56 -8.72 -11.59
CA ALA A 448 2.42 -9.00 -10.74
C ALA A 448 1.86 -7.70 -10.18
N PHE A 449 0.54 -7.62 -10.02
CA PHE A 449 -0.12 -6.41 -9.55
C PHE A 449 -1.13 -6.70 -8.44
N GLY A 450 -1.49 -5.66 -7.69
CA GLY A 450 -2.39 -5.74 -6.55
C GLY A 450 -3.84 -5.40 -6.87
N PRO A 451 -4.74 -5.50 -5.88
CA PRO A 451 -6.18 -5.29 -6.05
C PRO A 451 -6.56 -3.91 -6.62
N HIS A 452 -5.76 -2.89 -6.30
CA HIS A 452 -6.03 -1.52 -6.74
C HIS A 452 -5.86 -1.37 -8.25
N ALA A 453 -4.93 -2.09 -8.87
CA ALA A 453 -4.68 -2.00 -10.30
C ALA A 453 -5.83 -2.58 -11.14
N ILE A 454 -6.60 -3.54 -10.61
CA ILE A 454 -7.83 -4.06 -11.25
C ILE A 454 -8.85 -2.92 -11.47
N ARG A 455 -8.99 -2.03 -10.46
CA ARG A 455 -9.85 -0.86 -10.57
C ARG A 455 -9.35 0.12 -11.63
N ASP A 456 -8.03 0.30 -11.74
CA ASP A 456 -7.42 1.13 -12.77
C ASP A 456 -7.65 0.55 -14.18
N ILE A 457 -7.50 -0.77 -14.37
CA ILE A 457 -7.74 -1.47 -15.63
C ILE A 457 -9.20 -1.32 -16.08
N LEU A 458 -10.17 -1.55 -15.18
CA LEU A 458 -11.60 -1.47 -15.52
C LEU A 458 -12.05 -0.05 -15.83
N ALA A 459 -11.57 0.93 -15.05
CA ALA A 459 -11.84 2.33 -15.33
C ALA A 459 -11.30 2.74 -16.70
N THR A 460 -10.05 2.35 -17.00
CA THR A 460 -9.40 2.64 -18.28
C THR A 460 -10.13 1.96 -19.43
N HIS A 461 -10.55 0.70 -19.26
CA HIS A 461 -11.34 -0.01 -20.27
C HIS A 461 -12.63 0.75 -20.58
N ILE A 462 -13.43 1.09 -19.58
CA ILE A 462 -14.71 1.81 -19.80
C ILE A 462 -14.47 3.15 -20.48
N VAL A 463 -13.53 3.94 -19.98
CA VAL A 463 -13.25 5.28 -20.53
C VAL A 463 -12.73 5.20 -21.97
N ARG A 464 -11.96 4.17 -22.30
CA ARG A 464 -11.40 3.98 -23.64
C ARG A 464 -12.40 3.40 -24.64
N THR A 465 -13.19 2.40 -24.25
CA THR A 465 -14.06 1.68 -25.18
C THR A 465 -15.45 2.28 -25.32
N ALA A 466 -15.95 3.00 -24.32
CA ALA A 466 -17.22 3.72 -24.45
C ALA A 466 -17.01 5.04 -25.20
N THR A 467 -17.75 5.22 -26.28
CA THR A 467 -17.68 6.40 -27.16
C THR A 467 -18.67 7.51 -26.78
N ASP A 468 -19.58 7.25 -25.85
CA ASP A 468 -20.59 8.21 -25.40
C ASP A 468 -20.12 9.06 -24.22
N GLU A 469 -20.77 10.22 -24.05
CA GLU A 469 -20.46 11.18 -22.98
C GLU A 469 -20.61 10.57 -21.58
N GLY A 470 -21.46 9.55 -21.42
CA GLY A 470 -21.75 8.86 -20.15
C GLY A 470 -20.64 7.89 -19.67
N ARG A 471 -19.54 7.74 -20.41
CA ARG A 471 -18.43 6.84 -20.04
C ARG A 471 -17.82 7.15 -18.68
N TRP A 472 -17.75 8.43 -18.30
CA TRP A 472 -17.15 8.86 -17.05
C TRP A 472 -18.03 8.52 -15.85
N GLU A 473 -19.33 8.71 -16.01
CA GLU A 473 -20.38 8.38 -15.05
C GLU A 473 -20.45 6.87 -14.85
N ARG A 474 -20.39 6.08 -15.93
CA ARG A 474 -20.29 4.61 -15.85
C ARG A 474 -19.07 4.16 -15.06
N ALA A 475 -17.89 4.71 -15.36
CA ALA A 475 -16.68 4.39 -14.63
C ALA A 475 -16.80 4.80 -13.15
N ALA A 476 -17.29 6.01 -12.87
CA ALA A 476 -17.49 6.51 -11.50
C ALA A 476 -18.44 5.65 -10.68
N ASN A 477 -19.58 5.25 -11.27
CA ASN A 477 -20.55 4.35 -10.66
C ASN A 477 -19.94 2.98 -10.40
N LEU A 478 -19.21 2.42 -11.36
CA LEU A 478 -18.51 1.14 -11.18
C LEU A 478 -17.48 1.21 -10.05
N LEU A 479 -16.77 2.32 -9.91
CA LEU A 479 -15.71 2.52 -8.91
C LEU A 479 -16.26 2.97 -7.54
N GLN A 480 -17.56 3.23 -7.42
CA GLN A 480 -18.19 3.85 -6.24
C GLN A 480 -17.42 5.12 -5.82
N THR A 481 -17.26 6.05 -6.77
CA THR A 481 -16.52 7.30 -6.61
C THR A 481 -17.14 8.44 -7.45
N SER A 482 -16.57 9.64 -7.42
CA SER A 482 -17.08 10.77 -8.19
C SER A 482 -16.46 10.84 -9.60
N VAL A 483 -17.21 11.38 -10.56
CA VAL A 483 -16.72 11.64 -11.92
C VAL A 483 -15.45 12.50 -11.91
N ALA A 484 -15.39 13.50 -11.01
CA ALA A 484 -14.22 14.35 -10.84
C ALA A 484 -12.97 13.54 -10.45
N MET A 485 -13.09 12.57 -9.54
CA MET A 485 -11.98 11.70 -9.15
C MET A 485 -11.55 10.77 -10.30
N VAL A 486 -12.49 10.25 -11.09
CA VAL A 486 -12.17 9.45 -12.28
C VAL A 486 -11.42 10.30 -13.30
N LYS A 487 -11.92 11.49 -13.63
CA LYS A 487 -11.24 12.39 -14.58
C LYS A 487 -9.86 12.81 -14.07
N ALA A 488 -9.71 13.19 -12.80
CA ALA A 488 -8.40 13.57 -12.27
C ALA A 488 -7.35 12.44 -12.36
N ARG A 489 -7.80 11.18 -12.24
CA ARG A 489 -6.94 10.00 -12.21
C ARG A 489 -6.69 9.41 -13.60
N TYR A 490 -7.69 9.42 -14.49
CA TYR A 490 -7.67 8.71 -15.78
C TYR A 490 -7.86 9.63 -17.00
N ALA A 491 -8.09 10.94 -16.82
CA ALA A 491 -7.95 11.92 -17.91
C ALA A 491 -6.48 12.21 -18.25
N PHE A 492 -5.56 11.49 -17.60
CA PHE A 492 -4.16 11.36 -17.98
C PHE A 492 -4.02 10.41 -19.18
N GLU A 493 -4.74 10.67 -20.28
CA GLU A 493 -4.18 10.31 -21.59
C GLU A 493 -2.82 11.03 -21.66
N LYS A 494 -1.72 10.27 -21.80
CA LYS A 494 -0.36 10.81 -21.86
C LYS A 494 -0.39 12.04 -22.76
N THR A 495 0.06 13.17 -22.23
CA THR A 495 -0.02 14.50 -22.85
C THR A 495 0.54 14.53 -24.29
N LEU A 496 1.39 13.54 -24.63
CA LEU A 496 1.89 13.27 -25.98
C LEU A 496 0.83 12.78 -26.97
N GLU A 497 -0.09 11.89 -26.59
CA GLU A 497 -1.19 11.45 -27.48
C GLU A 497 -2.22 12.55 -27.67
N ARG A 498 -2.47 13.35 -26.63
CA ARG A 498 -3.34 14.52 -26.72
C ARG A 498 -2.72 15.61 -27.59
N ALA A 499 -1.40 15.84 -27.47
CA ALA A 499 -0.64 16.75 -28.32
C ALA A 499 -0.61 16.27 -29.79
N ALA A 500 -0.42 14.96 -30.02
CA ALA A 500 -0.43 14.35 -31.35
C ALA A 500 -1.83 14.37 -32.00
N LYS A 501 -2.89 14.13 -31.24
CA LYS A 501 -4.29 14.24 -31.70
C LYS A 501 -4.76 15.69 -31.87
N SER A 502 -4.10 16.65 -31.22
CA SER A 502 -4.37 18.10 -31.38
C SER A 502 -3.51 18.76 -32.47
N ASP A 503 -2.61 18.01 -33.11
CA ASP A 503 -1.79 18.48 -34.22
C ASP A 503 -2.65 18.49 -35.50
N PRO A 504 -2.90 19.65 -36.14
CA PRO A 504 -3.72 19.74 -37.36
C PRO A 504 -3.16 18.94 -38.55
N ILE A 505 -1.93 18.42 -38.45
CA ILE A 505 -1.35 17.49 -39.43
C ILE A 505 -1.99 16.09 -39.35
N PHE A 506 -2.49 15.66 -38.18
CA PHE A 506 -3.03 14.32 -37.98
C PHE A 506 -4.35 14.09 -38.73
N ASP A 507 -5.20 15.11 -38.84
CA ASP A 507 -6.47 15.06 -39.60
C ASP A 507 -6.24 15.02 -41.13
N GLN A 508 -5.09 15.48 -41.64
CA GLN A 508 -4.79 15.46 -43.07
C GLN A 508 -4.31 14.11 -43.60
N GLN A 509 -3.84 13.19 -42.73
CA GLN A 509 -3.37 11.87 -43.18
C GLN A 509 -4.46 10.78 -43.25
N GLN A 510 -5.63 10.96 -42.62
CA GLN A 510 -6.72 9.97 -42.72
C GLN A 510 -7.68 10.19 -43.90
N ALA A 511 -7.62 11.31 -44.60
CA ALA A 511 -8.52 11.62 -45.72
C ALA A 511 -8.11 10.99 -47.07
N GLY A 512 -7.18 10.02 -47.11
CA GLY A 512 -6.58 9.57 -48.36
C GLY A 512 -6.05 8.14 -48.43
N PHE A 513 -6.64 7.16 -47.73
CA PHE A 513 -6.25 5.75 -47.89
C PHE A 513 -7.41 4.89 -48.45
N ASP A 514 -7.32 4.64 -49.76
CA ASP A 514 -8.26 3.90 -50.61
C ASP A 514 -8.34 2.41 -50.22
N ARG A 515 -9.54 1.93 -49.89
CA ARG A 515 -9.86 0.55 -49.46
C ARG A 515 -9.86 -0.49 -50.61
N ARG A 516 -9.22 -0.21 -51.76
CA ARG A 516 -9.28 -1.08 -52.96
C ARG A 516 -8.04 -1.94 -53.23
N LEU A 517 -7.09 -2.05 -52.31
CA LEU A 517 -5.79 -2.70 -52.56
C LEU A 517 -5.52 -4.00 -51.76
N VAL A 518 -6.54 -4.81 -51.46
CA VAL A 518 -6.34 -6.16 -50.85
C VAL A 518 -7.08 -7.29 -51.59
N LEU A 519 -7.77 -7.00 -52.70
CA LEU A 519 -8.27 -8.04 -53.62
C LEU A 519 -7.48 -8.00 -54.93
N GLY A 520 -6.46 -8.85 -55.01
CA GLY A 520 -5.82 -9.19 -56.28
C GLY A 520 -4.31 -9.36 -56.16
N LEU A 521 -3.87 -10.61 -56.34
CA LEU A 521 -2.53 -11.12 -56.64
C LEU A 521 -2.00 -12.04 -55.53
N ALA A 522 -2.63 -13.20 -55.29
CA ALA A 522 -2.71 -14.41 -56.14
C ALA A 522 -1.44 -15.26 -56.09
N ARG A 523 -1.58 -16.52 -55.67
CA ARG A 523 -1.49 -17.72 -56.53
C ARG A 523 -1.46 -18.99 -55.70
#